data_AF-A0A3P1XYR0-F1
#
_entry.id   AF-A0A3P1XYR0-F1
#
_cell.length_a   1.000
_cell.length_b   1.000
_cell.length_c   1.000
_cell.angle_alpha   90.00
_cell.angle_beta   90.00
_cell.angle_gamma   90.00
#
_symmetry.space_group_name_H-M   'P 1'
#
loop_
_entity.id
_entity.type
_entity.pdbx_description
1 polymer ?
#
loop_
_entity_poly.entity_id
_entity_poly.type
_entity_poly.pdbx_seq_one_letter_code
_entity_poly.pdbx_strand_id
1 'polypeptide(L)'
;MMVSSPFNKSHRLEYIQELMKYIKIDSYGKVFNNKRLENDTGQTSKLELYRNYKFVIAFENSIETDYVTEKFFDPLSVCSVPIYYGAPNIKEFMPGENCFIDVRDFNNPYELSLYINDCCNDDSLYQTFFYWKDKPLCHSFIQKAVLQYENPFIRLCKFLSSR
;
A
#
# COMPACT_ATOMS: atom_id res chain seq x y z
N MET A 1 -2.38 -7.70 7.45
CA MET A 1 -1.05 -7.30 6.93
C MET A 1 -0.16 -8.52 6.73
N MET A 2 0.87 -8.41 5.88
CA MET A 2 1.86 -9.49 5.65
C MET A 2 3.27 -8.90 5.61
N VAL A 3 3.86 -8.70 6.79
CA VAL A 3 5.21 -8.13 6.95
C VAL A 3 6.14 -9.21 7.50
N SER A 4 7.17 -9.56 6.72
CA SER A 4 8.11 -10.62 7.09
C SER A 4 9.57 -10.16 7.24
N SER A 5 9.89 -8.96 6.77
CA SER A 5 11.24 -8.40 6.86
C SER A 5 11.42 -7.63 8.17
N PRO A 6 12.51 -7.87 8.93
CA PRO A 6 12.85 -7.06 10.10
C PRO A 6 13.45 -5.69 9.71
N PHE A 7 13.71 -5.44 8.42
CA PHE A 7 14.24 -4.17 7.96
C PHE A 7 13.22 -3.04 8.19
N ASN A 8 13.63 -2.00 8.91
CA ASN A 8 12.74 -1.01 9.52
C ASN A 8 13.32 0.42 9.48
N LYS A 9 13.86 0.85 8.34
CA LYS A 9 14.36 2.23 8.19
C LYS A 9 13.25 3.29 8.17
N SER A 10 11.99 2.86 7.97
CA SER A 10 10.81 3.73 8.03
C SER A 10 10.22 3.89 9.44
N HIS A 11 10.72 3.18 10.46
CA HIS A 11 10.05 3.06 11.77
C HIS A 11 8.61 2.54 11.69
N ARG A 12 8.33 1.71 10.66
CA ARG A 12 7.01 1.11 10.45
C ARG A 12 6.60 0.19 11.59
N LEU A 13 7.54 -0.52 12.22
CA LEU A 13 7.19 -1.53 13.22
C LEU A 13 6.66 -0.88 14.49
N GLU A 14 7.28 0.22 14.92
CA GLU A 14 6.87 1.03 16.06
C GLU A 14 5.50 1.67 15.78
N TYR A 15 5.31 2.23 14.59
CA TYR A 15 4.02 2.80 14.19
C TYR A 15 2.90 1.75 14.20
N ILE A 16 3.15 0.57 13.60
CA ILE A 16 2.18 -0.53 13.58
C ILE A 16 1.89 -1.03 15.01
N GLN A 17 2.91 -1.19 15.84
CA GLN A 17 2.76 -1.61 17.22
C GLN A 17 1.89 -0.64 18.03
N GLU A 18 2.05 0.66 17.82
CA GLU A 18 1.21 1.68 18.43
C GLU A 18 -0.23 1.62 17.91
N LEU A 19 -0.40 1.53 16.58
CA LEU A 19 -1.72 1.41 15.95
C LEU A 19 -2.50 0.17 16.44
N MET A 20 -1.81 -0.95 16.66
CA MET A 20 -2.39 -2.20 17.18
C MET A 20 -3.00 -2.07 18.58
N LYS A 21 -2.69 -1.01 19.34
CA LYS A 21 -3.35 -0.73 20.63
C LYS A 21 -4.79 -0.22 20.46
N TYR A 22 -5.09 0.39 19.31
CA TYR A 22 -6.36 1.08 19.07
C TYR A 22 -7.28 0.32 18.11
N ILE A 23 -6.70 -0.48 17.20
CA ILE A 23 -7.45 -1.30 16.25
C ILE A 23 -6.83 -2.68 16.10
N LYS A 24 -7.69 -3.70 15.92
CA LYS A 24 -7.23 -5.05 15.67
C LYS A 24 -6.61 -5.16 14.27
N ILE A 25 -5.34 -5.56 14.23
CA ILE A 25 -4.62 -5.86 12.98
C ILE A 25 -4.21 -7.33 12.99
N ASP A 26 -4.73 -8.07 12.01
CA ASP A 26 -4.28 -9.43 11.75
C ASP A 26 -2.95 -9.40 10.97
N SER A 27 -1.93 -10.11 11.48
CA SER A 27 -0.60 -10.22 10.90
C SER A 27 -0.28 -11.67 10.56
N TYR A 28 -0.08 -11.92 9.27
CA TYR A 28 0.23 -13.24 8.72
C TYR A 28 1.71 -13.41 8.34
N GLY A 29 2.49 -12.33 8.39
CA GLY A 29 3.93 -12.38 8.13
C GLY A 29 4.73 -12.82 9.35
N LYS A 30 6.07 -12.84 9.22
CA LYS A 30 6.96 -13.19 10.33
C LYS A 30 6.91 -12.18 11.49
N VAL A 31 6.54 -10.94 11.22
CA VAL A 31 6.48 -9.86 12.24
C VAL A 31 5.09 -9.83 12.89
N PHE A 32 5.05 -9.75 14.23
CA PHE A 32 3.87 -9.86 15.10
C PHE A 32 3.11 -11.20 15.03
N ASN A 33 2.99 -11.82 13.85
CA ASN A 33 2.53 -13.19 13.58
C ASN A 33 1.39 -13.67 14.52
N ASN A 34 0.30 -12.92 14.56
CA ASN A 34 -0.86 -13.23 15.41
C ASN A 34 -1.95 -14.02 14.65
N LYS A 35 -1.76 -14.24 13.35
CA LYS A 35 -2.58 -15.09 12.49
C LYS A 35 -1.67 -15.95 11.61
N ARG A 36 -2.18 -17.11 11.19
CA ARG A 36 -1.47 -18.05 10.32
C ARG A 36 -2.28 -18.33 9.08
N LEU A 37 -1.57 -18.49 7.97
CA LEU A 37 -2.14 -18.95 6.71
C LEU A 37 -1.84 -20.45 6.62
N GLU A 38 -2.88 -21.27 6.44
CA GLU A 38 -2.71 -22.73 6.44
C GLU A 38 -1.97 -23.22 5.20
N ASN A 39 -2.30 -22.66 4.03
CA ASN A 39 -1.68 -22.99 2.75
C ASN A 39 -1.06 -21.73 2.13
N ASP A 40 0.24 -21.53 2.33
CA ASP A 40 0.97 -20.41 1.74
C ASP A 40 1.58 -20.80 0.39
N THR A 41 0.95 -20.32 -0.69
CA THR A 41 1.40 -20.47 -2.08
C THR A 41 2.11 -19.21 -2.59
N GLY A 42 2.54 -18.32 -1.69
CA GLY A 42 3.23 -17.08 -2.02
C GLY A 42 2.28 -15.98 -2.47
N GLN A 43 2.42 -15.52 -3.72
CA GLN A 43 1.66 -14.36 -4.20
C GLN A 43 0.16 -14.65 -4.28
N THR A 44 -0.25 -15.84 -4.75
CA THR A 44 -1.66 -16.20 -4.92
C THR A 44 -2.40 -16.20 -3.60
N SER A 45 -1.91 -16.95 -2.61
CA SER A 45 -2.49 -17.01 -1.27
C SER A 45 -2.49 -15.65 -0.56
N LYS A 46 -1.48 -14.80 -0.80
CA LYS A 46 -1.43 -13.42 -0.29
C LYS A 46 -2.57 -12.56 -0.86
N LEU A 47 -2.79 -12.60 -2.17
CA LEU A 47 -3.85 -11.83 -2.82
C LEU A 47 -5.25 -12.34 -2.43
N GLU A 48 -5.43 -13.66 -2.34
CA GLU A 48 -6.65 -14.28 -1.82
C GLU A 48 -6.93 -13.86 -0.38
N LEU A 49 -5.91 -13.83 0.47
CA LEU A 49 -6.01 -13.33 1.83
C LEU A 49 -6.45 -11.86 1.85
N TYR A 50 -5.76 -10.99 1.10
CA TYR A 50 -6.04 -9.55 1.08
C TYR A 50 -7.48 -9.25 0.69
N ARG A 51 -8.05 -9.99 -0.28
CA ARG A 51 -9.45 -9.85 -0.71
C ARG A 51 -10.48 -9.93 0.42
N ASN A 52 -10.13 -10.59 1.53
CA ASN A 52 -11.01 -10.73 2.69
C ASN A 52 -10.94 -9.55 3.68
N TYR A 53 -10.12 -8.52 3.39
CA TYR A 53 -9.95 -7.35 4.24
C TYR A 53 -10.34 -6.06 3.52
N LYS A 54 -11.06 -5.16 4.21
CA LYS A 54 -11.32 -3.79 3.73
C LYS A 54 -10.00 -3.02 3.53
N PHE A 55 -9.09 -3.14 4.50
CA PHE A 55 -7.83 -2.41 4.52
C PHE A 55 -6.61 -3.33 4.65
N VAL A 56 -5.50 -2.95 4.01
CA VAL A 56 -4.22 -3.65 4.11
C VAL A 56 -3.11 -2.66 4.48
N ILE A 57 -2.35 -2.95 5.54
CA ILE A 57 -1.13 -2.20 5.88
C ILE A 57 -0.08 -2.41 4.78
N ALA A 58 0.21 -1.33 4.06
CA ALA A 58 1.09 -1.28 2.88
C ALA A 58 2.35 -0.44 3.19
N PHE A 59 3.01 -0.72 4.31
CA PHE A 59 4.17 0.08 4.76
C PHE A 59 5.47 -0.41 4.16
N GLU A 60 6.20 0.50 3.52
CA GLU A 60 7.52 0.24 2.99
C GLU A 60 8.57 0.11 4.08
N ASN A 61 9.67 -0.59 3.76
CA ASN A 61 10.74 -0.79 4.73
C ASN A 61 11.59 0.48 4.97
N SER A 62 11.53 1.45 4.06
CA SER A 62 12.22 2.74 4.09
C SER A 62 11.31 3.83 3.53
N ILE A 63 11.58 5.08 3.88
CA ILE A 63 10.92 6.26 3.29
C ILE A 63 11.90 6.89 2.32
N GLU A 64 11.76 6.56 1.05
CA GLU A 64 12.65 7.06 -0.01
C GLU A 64 11.80 7.48 -1.20
N THR A 65 12.22 8.56 -1.88
CA THR A 65 11.57 9.01 -3.12
C THR A 65 11.61 7.87 -4.14
N ASP A 66 10.49 7.67 -4.84
CA ASP A 66 10.29 6.59 -5.83
C ASP A 66 10.34 5.15 -5.29
N TYR A 67 10.53 4.92 -3.98
CA TYR A 67 10.49 3.58 -3.40
C TYR A 67 9.04 3.13 -3.14
N VAL A 68 8.36 2.77 -4.22
CA VAL A 68 7.00 2.22 -4.22
C VAL A 68 7.04 0.79 -4.76
N THR A 69 6.60 -0.18 -3.96
CA THR A 69 6.70 -1.60 -4.27
C THR A 69 5.33 -2.26 -4.43
N GLU A 70 5.31 -3.58 -4.57
CA GLU A 70 4.08 -4.40 -4.64
C GLU A 70 3.14 -4.14 -3.47
N LYS A 71 3.65 -3.70 -2.31
CA LYS A 71 2.83 -3.44 -1.11
C LYS A 71 1.71 -2.45 -1.35
N PHE A 72 1.93 -1.44 -2.18
CA PHE A 72 0.91 -0.46 -2.52
C PHE A 72 -0.09 -1.03 -3.54
N PHE A 73 0.38 -1.78 -4.54
CA PHE A 73 -0.43 -2.22 -5.66
C PHE A 73 -1.22 -3.52 -5.41
N ASP A 74 -0.68 -4.43 -4.61
CA ASP A 74 -1.30 -5.73 -4.33
C ASP A 74 -2.71 -5.58 -3.70
N PRO A 75 -2.93 -4.72 -2.68
CA PRO A 75 -4.28 -4.48 -2.15
C PRO A 75 -5.24 -3.93 -3.19
N LEU A 76 -4.80 -2.95 -3.99
CA LEU A 76 -5.63 -2.32 -5.03
C LEU A 76 -6.12 -3.35 -6.06
N SER A 77 -5.25 -4.31 -6.41
CA SER A 77 -5.55 -5.36 -7.39
C SER A 77 -6.68 -6.29 -6.98
N VAL A 78 -6.96 -6.40 -5.66
CA VAL A 78 -8.01 -7.26 -5.09
C VAL A 78 -9.13 -6.50 -4.40
N CYS A 79 -9.30 -5.21 -4.71
CA CYS A 79 -10.33 -4.34 -4.15
C CYS A 79 -10.22 -4.11 -2.63
N SER A 80 -9.00 -4.17 -2.08
CA SER A 80 -8.70 -3.70 -0.73
C SER A 80 -8.00 -2.35 -0.78
N VAL A 81 -8.22 -1.53 0.24
CA VAL A 81 -7.63 -0.18 0.31
C VAL A 81 -6.29 -0.26 1.05
N PRO A 82 -5.17 0.16 0.42
CA PRO A 82 -3.89 0.21 1.12
C PRO A 82 -3.88 1.37 2.12
N ILE A 83 -3.39 1.09 3.34
CA ILE A 83 -2.96 2.10 4.31
C ILE A 83 -1.45 2.23 4.11
N TYR A 84 -1.01 3.32 3.49
CA TYR A 84 0.33 3.46 2.94
C TYR A 84 1.23 4.33 3.81
N TYR A 85 2.47 3.89 3.98
CA TYR A 85 3.55 4.68 4.56
C TYR A 85 4.87 4.30 3.89
N GLY A 86 5.49 5.25 3.20
CA GLY A 86 6.65 4.99 2.34
C GLY A 86 7.04 6.24 1.54
N ALA A 87 7.20 6.11 0.23
CA ALA A 87 7.65 7.17 -0.66
C ALA A 87 6.88 8.51 -0.45
N PRO A 88 7.59 9.64 -0.27
CA PRO A 88 6.99 10.98 -0.19
C PRO A 88 6.13 11.34 -1.41
N ASN A 89 6.50 10.85 -2.59
CA ASN A 89 5.84 11.14 -3.86
C ASN A 89 4.86 10.04 -4.32
N ILE A 90 4.27 9.27 -3.40
CA ILE A 90 3.32 8.18 -3.73
C ILE A 90 2.17 8.62 -4.65
N LYS A 91 1.75 9.88 -4.58
CA LYS A 91 0.71 10.46 -5.44
C LYS A 91 1.06 10.40 -6.93
N GLU A 92 2.34 10.31 -7.29
CA GLU A 92 2.74 10.09 -8.69
C GLU A 92 2.51 8.65 -9.19
N PHE A 93 2.37 7.70 -8.26
CA PHE A 93 2.26 6.26 -8.52
C PHE A 93 0.84 5.72 -8.33
N MET A 94 -0.08 6.51 -7.78
CA MET A 94 -1.46 6.06 -7.57
C MET A 94 -2.22 5.98 -8.91
N PRO A 95 -3.01 4.92 -9.16
CA PRO A 95 -3.80 4.81 -10.39
C PRO A 95 -4.91 5.86 -10.47
N GLY A 96 -5.36 6.40 -9.33
CA GLY A 96 -6.43 7.38 -9.27
C GLY A 96 -6.49 8.07 -7.91
N GLU A 97 -7.21 9.18 -7.85
CA GLU A 97 -7.39 9.95 -6.61
C GLU A 97 -8.14 9.15 -5.55
N ASN A 98 -7.82 9.40 -4.28
CA ASN A 98 -8.47 8.78 -3.12
C ASN A 98 -8.45 7.25 -3.14
N CYS A 99 -7.46 6.59 -3.78
CA CYS A 99 -7.42 5.13 -3.84
C CYS A 99 -6.76 4.46 -2.61
N PHE A 100 -6.27 5.24 -1.65
CA PHE A 100 -5.51 4.76 -0.50
C PHE A 100 -5.62 5.74 0.68
N ILE A 101 -5.20 5.28 1.87
CA ILE A 101 -5.04 6.14 3.05
C ILE A 101 -3.56 6.45 3.22
N ASP A 102 -3.17 7.73 3.16
CA ASP A 102 -1.81 8.15 3.50
C ASP A 102 -1.69 8.34 5.00
N VAL A 103 -0.79 7.59 5.64
CA VAL A 103 -0.57 7.67 7.09
C VAL A 103 -0.13 9.06 7.53
N ARG A 104 0.51 9.82 6.64
CA ARG A 104 1.03 11.17 6.93
C ARG A 104 -0.05 12.23 7.02
N ASP A 105 -1.28 11.92 6.62
CA ASP A 105 -2.43 12.83 6.74
C ASP A 105 -2.98 12.87 8.19
N PHE A 106 -2.42 12.07 9.11
CA PHE A 106 -2.84 11.95 10.51
C PHE A 106 -1.70 12.34 11.45
N ASN A 107 -2.03 12.98 12.58
CA ASN A 107 -0.98 13.40 13.54
C ASN A 107 -0.38 12.22 14.30
N ASN A 108 -1.14 11.13 14.48
CA ASN A 108 -0.75 9.98 15.27
C ASN A 108 -1.56 8.71 14.90
N PRO A 109 -1.12 7.51 15.34
CA PRO A 109 -1.83 6.25 15.09
C PRO A 109 -3.25 6.19 15.65
N TYR A 110 -3.55 6.93 16.72
CA TYR A 110 -4.89 6.95 17.31
C TYR A 110 -5.88 7.65 16.36
N GLU A 111 -5.54 8.83 15.82
CA GLU A 111 -6.37 9.51 14.84
C GLU A 111 -6.61 8.67 13.58
N LEU A 112 -5.56 8.02 13.07
CA LEU A 112 -5.70 7.07 11.96
C LEU A 112 -6.68 5.93 12.31
N SER A 113 -6.62 5.40 13.53
CA SER A 113 -7.52 4.33 13.96
C SER A 113 -8.99 4.75 13.99
N LEU A 114 -9.26 6.01 14.40
CA LEU A 114 -10.61 6.57 14.39
C LEU A 114 -11.15 6.65 12.95
N TYR A 115 -10.34 7.18 12.03
CA TYR A 115 -10.73 7.29 10.62
C TYR A 115 -10.95 5.92 9.95
N ILE A 116 -10.09 4.93 10.23
CA ILE A 116 -10.30 3.57 9.73
C ILE A 116 -11.61 2.99 10.28
N ASN A 117 -11.90 3.21 11.56
CA ASN A 117 -13.14 2.75 12.17
C ASN A 117 -14.37 3.43 11.55
N ASP A 118 -14.31 4.73 11.29
CA ASP A 118 -15.39 5.45 10.59
C ASP A 118 -15.64 4.84 9.21
N CYS A 119 -14.58 4.60 8.42
CA CYS A 119 -14.70 3.93 7.12
C CYS A 119 -15.23 2.49 7.23
N CYS A 120 -14.90 1.78 8.31
CA CYS A 120 -15.41 0.42 8.52
C CYS A 120 -16.92 0.41 8.80
N ASN A 121 -17.44 1.44 9.48
CA ASN A 121 -18.83 1.57 9.92
C ASN A 121 -19.73 2.35 8.93
N ASP A 122 -19.13 3.12 8.01
CA ASP A 122 -19.84 3.83 6.95
C ASP A 122 -19.42 3.25 5.58
N ASP A 123 -20.29 2.42 5.01
CA ASP A 123 -20.05 1.83 3.70
C ASP A 123 -20.02 2.90 2.60
N SER A 124 -20.74 4.01 2.72
CA SER A 124 -20.69 5.10 1.73
C SER A 124 -19.32 5.75 1.72
N LEU A 125 -18.78 6.03 2.91
CA LEU A 125 -17.41 6.54 3.06
C LEU A 125 -16.39 5.55 2.49
N TYR A 126 -16.51 4.27 2.79
CA TYR A 126 -15.61 3.24 2.25
C TYR A 126 -15.71 3.13 0.71
N GLN A 127 -16.90 3.24 0.12
CA GLN A 127 -17.05 3.18 -1.33
C GLN A 127 -16.33 4.32 -2.07
N THR A 128 -16.08 5.45 -1.40
CA THR A 128 -15.35 6.57 -2.02
C THR A 128 -13.93 6.19 -2.45
N PHE A 129 -13.32 5.18 -1.83
CA PHE A 129 -11.98 4.67 -2.21
C PHE A 129 -11.95 3.98 -3.58
N PHE A 130 -13.11 3.72 -4.20
CA PHE A 130 -13.22 2.99 -5.46
C PHE A 130 -13.73 3.83 -6.62
N TYR A 131 -14.19 5.07 -6.38
CA TYR A 131 -14.71 5.95 -7.44
C TYR A 131 -13.69 6.27 -8.55
N TRP A 132 -12.40 6.14 -8.26
CA TRP A 132 -11.37 6.30 -9.27
C TRP A 132 -11.42 5.25 -10.37
N LYS A 133 -12.03 4.07 -10.13
CA LYS A 133 -12.14 2.99 -11.12
C LYS A 133 -13.03 3.36 -12.30
N ASP A 134 -13.95 4.31 -12.09
CA ASP A 134 -14.85 4.83 -13.11
C ASP A 134 -14.32 6.10 -13.78
N LYS A 135 -13.07 6.50 -13.47
CA LYS A 135 -12.41 7.69 -14.01
C LYS A 135 -11.18 7.31 -14.83
N PRO A 136 -10.69 8.20 -15.72
CA PRO A 136 -9.38 8.02 -16.34
C PRO A 136 -8.28 7.89 -15.27
N LEU A 137 -7.32 7.00 -15.52
CA LEU A 137 -6.18 6.82 -14.63
C LEU A 137 -5.33 8.09 -14.56
N CYS A 138 -4.68 8.33 -13.42
CA CYS A 138 -3.79 9.46 -13.24
C CYS A 138 -2.70 9.48 -14.32
N HIS A 139 -2.46 10.66 -14.91
CA HIS A 139 -1.49 10.81 -16.00
C HIS A 139 -0.07 10.37 -15.60
N SER A 140 0.38 10.71 -14.39
CA SER A 140 1.68 10.28 -13.86
C SER A 140 1.80 8.76 -13.76
N PHE A 141 0.72 8.08 -13.35
CA PHE A 141 0.67 6.62 -13.29
C PHE A 141 0.79 6.02 -14.68
N ILE A 142 0.03 6.52 -15.66
CA ILE A 142 0.11 6.07 -17.06
C ILE A 142 1.53 6.25 -17.59
N GLN A 143 2.16 7.40 -17.38
CA GLN A 143 3.54 7.65 -17.81
C GLN A 143 4.52 6.63 -17.23
N LYS A 144 4.43 6.35 -15.92
CA LYS A 144 5.30 5.36 -15.27
C LYS A 144 5.00 3.92 -15.74
N ALA A 145 3.73 3.59 -15.99
CA ALA A 145 3.32 2.28 -16.52
C ALA A 145 3.82 2.06 -17.96
N VAL A 146 3.71 3.07 -18.82
CA VAL A 146 4.19 2.99 -20.22
C VAL A 146 5.70 2.76 -20.27
N LEU A 147 6.46 3.34 -19.34
CA LEU A 147 7.90 3.13 -19.22
C LEU A 147 8.29 1.67 -18.87
N GLN A 148 7.35 0.83 -18.45
CA GLN A 148 7.61 -0.60 -18.19
C GLN A 148 7.56 -1.45 -19.47
N TYR A 149 6.98 -0.95 -20.57
CA TYR A 149 6.99 -1.68 -21.85
C TYR A 149 8.37 -1.73 -22.49
N GLU A 150 9.27 -0.81 -22.13
CA GLU A 150 10.64 -0.82 -22.57
C GLU A 150 11.55 -1.37 -21.48
N ASN A 151 12.44 -2.29 -21.88
CA ASN A 151 13.42 -2.88 -20.97
C ASN A 151 14.23 -1.77 -20.26
N PRO A 152 14.42 -1.84 -18.93
CA PRO A 152 15.08 -0.79 -18.17
C PRO A 152 16.52 -0.51 -18.62
N PHE A 153 17.24 -1.52 -19.13
CA PHE A 153 18.58 -1.30 -19.68
C PHE A 153 18.55 -0.52 -21.00
N ILE A 154 17.54 -0.73 -21.84
CA ILE A 154 17.36 0.06 -23.07
C ILE A 154 17.07 1.52 -22.72
N ARG A 155 16.18 1.76 -21.75
CA ARG A 155 15.89 3.11 -21.24
C ARG A 155 17.14 3.80 -20.71
N LEU A 156 17.96 3.07 -19.94
CA LEU A 156 19.23 3.57 -19.43
C LEU A 156 20.19 3.94 -20.57
N CYS A 157 20.35 3.07 -21.57
CA CYS A 157 21.19 3.36 -22.74
C CYS A 157 20.72 4.63 -23.46
N LYS A 158 19.42 4.79 -23.73
CA LYS A 158 18.87 5.99 -24.38
C LYS A 158 19.17 7.26 -23.57
N PHE A 159 19.01 7.21 -22.26
CA PHE A 159 19.29 8.34 -21.36
C PHE A 159 20.76 8.73 -21.36
N LEU A 160 21.67 7.74 -21.37
CA LEU A 160 23.11 8.00 -21.43
C LEU A 160 23.54 8.56 -22.79
N SER A 161 22.92 8.11 -23.88
CA SER A 161 23.21 8.59 -25.23
C SER A 161 22.63 9.98 -25.54
N SER A 162 21.66 10.48 -24.76
CA SER A 162 21.07 11.80 -24.95
C SER A 162 21.70 12.89 -24.07
N ARG A 163 22.79 12.57 -23.37
CA ARG A 163 23.63 13.50 -22.62
C ARG A 163 24.88 13.83 -23.43
#